data_AF-A0A8T4YJK0-F1
#
_entry.id   AF-A0A8T4YJK0-F1
#
_cell.length_a   1.000
_cell.length_b   1.000
_cell.length_c   1.000
_cell.angle_alpha   90.00
_cell.angle_beta   90.00
_cell.angle_gamma   90.00
#
_symmetry.space_group_name_H-M   'P 1'
#
loop_
_entity.id
_entity.type
_entity.pdbx_description
1 polymer ?
#
loop_
_entity_poly.entity_id
_entity_poly.type
_entity_poly.pdbx_seq_one_letter_code
_entity_poly.pdbx_strand_id
1 'polypeptide(L)' 'MFKAVCSDCGQECEVPFKPTEGRPVYCKDCYAKHRPPRRY' A
#
# COMPACT_ATOMS: atom_id res chain seq x y z
N MET A 1 -7.80 11.77 4.72
CA MET A 1 -6.85 10.95 3.94
C MET A 1 -5.47 11.19 4.53
N PHE A 2 -4.71 10.14 4.84
CA PHE A 2 -3.36 10.25 5.41
C PHE A 2 -2.33 10.10 4.30
N LYS A 3 -1.36 11.03 4.25
CA LYS A 3 -0.22 10.90 3.34
C LYS A 3 0.71 9.80 3.87
N ALA A 4 1.02 8.83 3.03
CA ALA A 4 1.93 7.76 3.33
C ALA A 4 2.79 7.45 2.11
N VAL A 5 4.01 7.00 2.36
CA VAL A 5 4.94 6.59 1.30
C VAL A 5 4.79 5.09 1.08
N CYS A 6 4.62 4.68 -0.17
CA CYS A 6 4.55 3.28 -0.52
C CYS A 6 5.91 2.61 -0.23
N SER A 7 5.93 1.58 0.61
CA SER A 7 7.16 0.86 0.97
C SER A 7 7.76 0.06 -0.20
N ASP A 8 6.97 -0.19 -1.25
CA ASP A 8 7.36 -1.01 -2.41
C ASP A 8 7.94 -0.15 -3.55
N CYS A 9 7.28 0.97 -3.91
CA CYS A 9 7.72 1.85 -5.01
C CYS A 9 8.24 3.22 -4.57
N GLY A 10 8.11 3.60 -3.30
CA GLY A 10 8.57 4.89 -2.77
C GLY A 10 7.69 6.10 -3.13
N GLN A 11 6.54 5.92 -3.76
CA GLN A 11 5.65 7.02 -4.12
C GLN A 11 4.78 7.48 -2.96
N GLU A 12 4.48 8.78 -2.92
CA GLU A 12 3.51 9.36 -2.00
C GLU A 12 2.09 8.98 -2.42
N CYS A 13 1.30 8.47 -1.48
CA CYS A 13 -0.09 8.08 -1.70
C CYS A 13 -0.97 8.47 -0.53
N GLU A 14 -2.25 8.67 -0.83
CA GLU A 14 -3.26 9.03 0.15
C GLU A 14 -4.04 7.79 0.57
N VAL A 15 -3.85 7.37 1.81
CA VAL A 15 -4.48 6.18 2.37
C VAL A 15 -5.56 6.55 3.39
N PRO A 16 -6.66 5.77 3.47
CA PRO A 16 -7.73 6.03 4.43
C PRO A 16 -7.38 5.58 5.86
N PHE A 17 -6.26 4.90 6.06
CA PHE A 17 -5.79 4.39 7.34
C PHE A 17 -4.54 5.14 7.82
N LYS A 18 -4.35 5.20 9.14
CA LYS A 18 -3.17 5.83 9.74
C LYS A 18 -1.95 4.92 9.50
N PRO A 19 -0.88 5.37 8.82
CA PRO A 19 0.34 4.58 8.69
C PRO A 19 0.87 4.26 10.09
N THR A 20 1.15 2.98 10.34
CA THR A 20 1.64 2.48 11.63
C THR A 20 3.08 2.02 11.46
N GLU A 21 3.94 2.40 12.40
CA GLU A 21 5.34 1.94 12.43
C GLU A 21 5.36 0.42 12.64
N GLY A 22 5.61 -0.33 11.56
CA GLY A 22 5.60 -1.80 11.54
C GLY A 22 4.70 -2.42 10.48
N ARG A 23 3.77 -1.67 9.86
CA ARG A 23 2.99 -2.15 8.70
C ARG A 23 3.38 -1.38 7.44
N PRO A 24 3.88 -2.06 6.38
CA PRO A 24 4.22 -1.41 5.13
C PRO A 24 2.94 -0.87 4.48
N VAL A 25 3.04 0.36 3.98
CA VAL A 25 1.95 0.99 3.22
C VAL A 25 2.19 0.72 1.75
N TYR A 26 1.13 0.34 1.04
CA TYR A 26 1.18 0.09 -0.40
C TYR A 26 0.22 1.02 -1.13
N CYS A 27 0.69 1.58 -2.25
CA CYS A 27 -0.20 2.25 -3.20
C CYS A 27 -1.15 1.24 -3.84
N LYS A 28 -2.20 1.74 -4.53
CA LYS A 28 -3.20 0.87 -5.18
C LYS A 28 -2.55 -0.13 -6.14
N ASP A 29 -1.54 0.29 -6.90
CA ASP A 29 -0.84 -0.54 -7.87
C ASP A 29 0.00 -1.65 -7.20
N CYS A 30 0.81 -1.30 -6.20
CA CYS A 30 1.59 -2.29 -5.46
C CYS A 30 0.69 -3.25 -4.67
N TYR A 31 -0.39 -2.75 -4.08
CA TYR A 31 -1.39 -3.59 -3.40
C TYR A 31 -2.06 -4.58 -4.37
N ALA A 32 -2.37 -4.15 -5.59
CA ALA A 32 -2.93 -5.02 -6.62
C ALA A 32 -1.94 -6.11 -7.06
N LYS A 33 -0.64 -5.78 -7.17
CA LYS A 33 0.42 -6.76 -7.48
C LYS A 33 0.67 -7.77 -6.36
N HIS A 34 0.56 -7.34 -5.10
CA HIS A 34 0.69 -8.22 -3.92
C HIS A 34 -0.54 -9.10 -3.69
N ARG A 35 -1.66 -8.83 -4.37
CA ARG A 35 -2.85 -9.66 -4.24
C ARG A 35 -2.58 -11.01 -4.93
N PRO A 36 -2.60 -12.14 -4.21
CA PRO A 36 -2.39 -13.43 -4.85
C PRO A 36 -3.47 -13.63 -5.92
N PRO A 37 -3.12 -14.18 -7.10
CA PRO A 37 -4.11 -14.50 -8.11
C PRO A 37 -5.14 -15.40 -7.44
N ARG A 38 -6.42 -15.01 -7.53
CA ARG A 38 -7.50 -15.85 -7.04
C ARG A 38 -7.44 -17.14 -7.85
N ARG A 39 -6.90 -18.19 -7.23
CA ARG A 39 -6.91 -19.54 -7.80
C ARG A 39 -8.37 -19.94 -7.94
N TYR A 40 -8.82 -20.05 -9.18
CA TYR A 40 -10.08 -20.66 -9.56
C TYR A 40 -9.94 -22.18 -9.43
#